data_AF-A0AAV6K547-F1
#
_entry.id   AF-A0AAV6K547-F1
#
_cell.length_a   1.000
_cell.length_b   1.000
_cell.length_c   1.000
_cell.angle_alpha   90.00
_cell.angle_beta   90.00
_cell.angle_gamma   90.00
#
_symmetry.space_group_name_H-M   'P 1'
#
loop_
_entity.id
_entity.type
_entity.pdbx_description
1 polymer ?
#
loop_
_entity_poly.entity_id
_entity_poly.type
_entity_poly.pdbx_seq_one_letter_code
_entity_poly.pdbx_strand_id
1 'polypeptide(L)' 'MGDCIIQGFIFKVYSGTSIKFLEQMWLGEDSLQVVFPRLYKLSTQKDAMIADMVDNQSQGQWKFQFRIIMKAVS' A
#
# COMPACT_ATOMS: atom_id res chain seq x y z
N MET A 1 -18.56 13.88 1.00
CA MET A 1 -18.65 12.77 0.05
C MET A 1 -17.74 11.69 0.58
N GLY A 2 -18.32 10.60 1.08
CA GLY A 2 -17.54 9.43 1.48
C GLY A 2 -17.41 8.56 0.25
N ASP A 3 -16.26 8.59 -0.41
CA ASP A 3 -16.03 7.74 -1.55
C ASP A 3 -15.88 6.30 -1.05
N CYS A 4 -16.86 5.48 -1.41
CA CYS A 4 -16.88 4.07 -1.12
C CYS A 4 -15.64 3.41 -1.75
N ILE A 5 -14.90 2.63 -0.96
CA ILE A 5 -13.97 1.65 -1.50
C ILE A 5 -14.80 0.76 -2.44
N ILE A 6 -14.50 0.81 -3.73
CA ILE A 6 -15.21 0.03 -4.75
C ILE A 6 -15.11 -1.44 -4.34
N GLN A 7 -16.22 -2.03 -3.90
CA GLN A 7 -16.28 -3.42 -3.49
C GLN A 7 -16.08 -4.29 -4.73
N GLY A 8 -14.90 -4.90 -4.85
CA GLY A 8 -14.61 -5.89 -5.90
C GLY A 8 -13.64 -5.46 -7.01
N PHE A 9 -12.63 -4.62 -6.71
CA PHE A 9 -11.56 -4.36 -7.71
C PHE A 9 -10.58 -5.54 -7.81
N ILE A 10 -10.45 -6.13 -8.99
CA ILE A 10 -9.45 -7.17 -9.29
C ILE A 10 -8.33 -6.54 -10.10
N PHE A 11 -7.15 -6.40 -9.48
CA PHE A 11 -5.96 -5.85 -10.12
C PHE A 11 -4.99 -6.96 -10.53
N LYS A 12 -4.76 -7.13 -11.84
CA LYS A 12 -3.86 -8.18 -12.36
C LYS A 12 -2.43 -7.65 -12.45
N VAL A 13 -1.56 -8.13 -11.57
CA VAL A 13 -0.21 -7.59 -11.34
C VAL A 13 0.93 -8.44 -11.88
N TYR A 14 0.62 -9.59 -12.50
CA TYR A 14 1.61 -10.56 -12.98
C TYR A 14 2.65 -10.88 -11.90
N SER A 15 3.95 -10.70 -12.14
CA SER A 15 5.00 -10.92 -11.15
C SER A 15 5.03 -9.85 -10.05
N GLY A 16 4.44 -8.67 -10.30
CA GLY A 16 4.46 -7.54 -9.37
C GLY A 16 5.83 -6.92 -9.14
N THR A 17 6.86 -7.31 -9.91
CA THR A 17 8.27 -6.90 -9.72
C THR A 17 8.63 -5.54 -10.33
N SER A 18 7.70 -4.91 -11.06
CA SER A 18 7.87 -3.62 -11.73
C SER A 18 6.83 -2.58 -11.33
N ILE A 19 5.95 -2.92 -10.37
CA ILE A 19 4.80 -2.12 -9.99
C ILE A 19 5.00 -1.68 -8.54
N LYS A 20 5.32 -0.40 -8.32
CA LYS A 20 5.49 0.16 -6.97
C LYS A 20 4.17 0.20 -6.21
N PHE A 21 4.11 -0.38 -5.02
CA PHE A 21 2.85 -0.53 -4.30
C PHE A 21 2.23 0.83 -3.91
N LEU A 22 2.97 1.75 -3.28
CA LEU A 22 2.35 2.98 -2.76
C LEU A 22 2.11 4.07 -3.83
N GLU A 23 2.89 4.03 -4.91
CA GLU A 23 2.88 5.07 -5.95
C GLU A 23 1.97 4.74 -7.13
N GLN A 24 1.47 3.50 -7.20
CA GLN A 24 0.58 3.07 -8.26
C GLN A 24 -0.89 3.39 -7.96
N MET A 25 -1.67 3.48 -9.02
CA MET A 25 -3.10 3.79 -8.95
C MET A 25 -3.90 2.52 -8.63
N TRP A 26 -4.51 2.48 -7.44
CA TRP A 26 -5.26 1.30 -6.96
C TRP A 26 -6.78 1.49 -7.00
N LEU A 27 -7.25 2.74 -7.08
CA LEU A 27 -8.66 3.11 -6.96
C LEU A 27 -9.09 4.05 -8.09
N GLY A 28 -8.91 3.62 -9.34
CA GLY A 28 -9.46 4.28 -10.52
C GLY A 28 -8.82 5.61 -10.92
N GLU A 29 -8.46 6.48 -9.97
CA GLU A 29 -7.96 7.83 -10.28
C GLU A 29 -6.71 8.28 -9.49
N ASP A 30 -6.40 7.68 -8.33
CA ASP A 30 -5.24 8.12 -7.52
C ASP A 30 -4.41 7.00 -6.91
N SER A 31 -3.16 7.35 -6.58
CA SER A 31 -2.21 6.48 -5.89
C SER A 31 -2.40 6.47 -4.38
N LEU A 32 -1.99 5.39 -3.70
CA LEU A 32 -2.14 5.28 -2.25
C LEU A 32 -1.40 6.38 -1.49
N GLN A 33 -0.29 6.89 -2.03
CA GLN A 33 0.41 8.05 -1.47
C GLN A 33 -0.43 9.35 -1.50
N VAL A 34 -1.27 9.52 -2.52
CA VAL A 34 -2.15 10.70 -2.68
C VAL A 34 -3.38 10.56 -1.80
N VAL A 35 -4.02 9.38 -1.80
CA VAL A 35 -5.26 9.14 -1.04
C VAL A 35 -4.97 9.03 0.47
N PHE A 36 -3.83 8.44 0.86
CA PHE A 36 -3.47 8.20 2.25
C PHE A 36 -2.08 8.77 2.61
N PRO A 37 -1.89 10.10 2.57
CA PRO A 37 -0.56 10.71 2.73
C PRO A 37 0.04 10.48 4.12
N ARG A 38 -0.79 10.36 5.16
CA ARG A 38 -0.34 10.00 6.52
C ARG A 38 0.20 8.58 6.58
N LEU A 39 -0.48 7.63 5.95
CA LEU A 39 -0.05 6.24 5.89
C LEU A 39 1.25 6.12 5.11
N TYR A 40 1.34 6.80 3.97
CA TYR A 40 2.56 6.85 3.15
C TYR A 40 3.76 7.39 3.93
N LYS A 41 3.57 8.48 4.70
CA LYS A 41 4.63 9.03 5.55
C LYS A 41 5.16 8.01 6.55
N LEU A 42 4.27 7.22 7.17
CA LEU A 42 4.62 6.19 8.15
C LEU A 42 5.22 4.93 7.51
N SER A 43 4.93 4.64 6.25
CA SER A 43 5.47 3.47 5.57
C SER A 43 7.00 3.54 5.47
N THR A 44 7.67 2.44 5.83
CA THR A 44 9.11 2.27 5.60
C THR A 44 9.40 1.71 4.20
N GLN A 45 8.37 1.32 3.46
CA GLN A 45 8.44 0.60 2.18
C GLN A 45 7.91 1.48 1.03
N LYS A 46 8.44 2.69 0.88
CA LYS A 46 7.94 3.66 -0.12
C LYS A 46 8.22 3.23 -1.56
N ASP A 47 9.40 2.67 -1.80
CA ASP A 47 9.85 2.18 -3.11
C ASP A 47 9.58 0.70 -3.34
N ALA A 48 8.87 0.03 -2.43
CA ALA A 48 8.60 -1.40 -2.52
C ALA A 48 7.68 -1.72 -3.70
N MET A 49 8.04 -2.79 -4.43
CA MET A 49 7.21 -3.35 -5.48
C MET A 49 6.12 -4.22 -4.87
N ILE A 50 5.05 -4.51 -5.62
CA ILE A 50 3.98 -5.41 -5.16
C ILE A 50 4.55 -6.78 -4.76
N ALA A 51 5.54 -7.28 -5.50
CA ALA A 51 6.24 -8.53 -5.18
C ALA A 51 6.93 -8.50 -3.80
N ASP A 52 7.40 -7.35 -3.36
CA ASP A 52 8.08 -7.19 -2.05
C ASP A 52 7.07 -7.10 -0.90
N MET A 53 5.83 -6.71 -1.22
CA MET A 53 4.76 -6.47 -0.26
C MET A 53 3.92 -7.72 0.02
N VAL A 54 4.17 -8.82 -0.70
CA VAL A 54 3.45 -10.10 -0.54
C VAL A 54 4.47 -11.18 -0.20
N ASP A 55 4.22 -11.90 0.88
CA ASP A 55 5.07 -13.02 1.27
C ASP A 55 4.67 -14.29 0.52
N ASN A 56 5.53 -14.70 -0.41
CA ASN A 56 5.36 -15.92 -1.20
C ASN A 56 5.46 -17.20 -0.36
N GLN A 57 6.08 -17.15 0.83
CA GLN A 57 6.24 -18.32 1.70
C GLN A 57 4.99 -18.57 2.57
N SER A 58 4.24 -17.52 2.91
CA SER A 58 3.08 -17.60 3.81
C SER A 58 1.73 -17.55 3.10
N GLN A 59 1.62 -18.15 1.91
CA GLN A 59 0.37 -18.18 1.13
C GLN A 59 -0.14 -16.79 0.72
N GLY A 60 0.76 -15.84 0.44
CA GLY A 60 0.39 -14.55 -0.12
C GLY A 60 -0.10 -13.53 0.92
N GLN A 61 0.38 -13.61 2.17
CA GLN A 61 0.09 -12.59 3.18
C GLN A 61 0.76 -11.27 2.83
N TRP A 62 0.06 -10.17 3.10
CA TRP A 62 0.63 -8.83 2.92
C TRP A 62 1.63 -8.50 4.04
N LYS A 63 2.80 -8.00 3.64
CA LYS A 63 3.90 -7.60 4.51
C LYS A 63 4.01 -6.08 4.59
N PHE A 64 3.11 -5.47 5.37
CA PHE A 64 3.19 -4.03 5.63
C PHE A 64 4.13 -3.70 6.79
N GLN A 65 4.89 -2.62 6.63
CA GLN A 65 5.82 -2.12 7.64
C GLN A 65 5.64 -0.62 7.79
N PHE A 66 5.31 -0.21 9.01
CA PHE A 66 5.07 1.18 9.35
C PHE A 66 5.91 1.57 10.56
N ARG A 67 6.41 2.79 10.55
CA ARG A 67 7.03 3.41 11.71
C ARG A 67 5.95 3.80 12.70
N ILE A 68 5.97 3.25 13.90
CA ILE A 68 5.13 3.73 15.01
C ILE A 68 5.83 4.93 15.63
N ILE A 69 5.17 6.09 15.62
CA ILE A 69 5.66 7.29 16.30
C ILE A 69 4.80 7.46 17.55
N MET A 70 5.39 7.21 18.72
CA MET A 70 4.75 7.56 19.98
C MET A 70 4.91 9.06 20.22
N LYS A 71 3.80 9.78 20.34
CA LYS A 71 3.83 11.14 20.88
C LYS A 71 3.79 11.00 22.41
N ALA A 72 4.80 11.52 23.09
CA ALA A 72 4.69 11.74 24.52
C ALA A 72 3.50 12.68 24.76
N VAL A 73 2.54 12.23 25.56
CA VAL A 73 1.47 13.11 26.04
C VAL A 73 2.11 13.92 27.16
N SER A 74 2.35 15.20 26.88
CA SER A 74 2.78 16.21 27.85
C SER A 74 1.61 16.70 28.69
#